data_AF-A0A418RMD3-F1
#
_entry.id   AF-A0A418RMD3-F1
#
_cell.length_a   1.000
_cell.length_b   1.000
_cell.length_c   1.000
_cell.angle_alpha   90.00
_cell.angle_beta   90.00
_cell.angle_gamma   90.00
#
_symmetry.space_group_name_H-M   'P 1'
#
loop_
_entity.id
_entity.type
_entity.pdbx_description
1 polymer ?
#
loop_
_entity_poly.entity_id
_entity_poly.type
_entity_poly.pdbx_seq_one_letter_code
_entity_poly.pdbx_strand_id
1 'polypeptide(L)'
;NPTLTETITGYVNNEDSTVVSGTARGTTSATTTTGVGTASIVASTSGLTASNYDFTAGNSASLTINKAHLTVAANNQTRLYGGANPTLTETITGYVNGENSSVVSGAATASTTATSATGVGTQVITASNSGLSAANYDFNNLVNGTLTINPATLTVTANNQARFYGSANPTFTEIISGFVNGENSSVVSGTATAYTTATSTTGVGTATITASNSGLSATNYNFNNLVDGILTINAVPSASESVAAQLVASVSAPPASVATQSTTSMQPAALKVSYLSSADASQSGTASSGLNIIDAGVKLPSSGNNATIDSGVKLNSSGNESNGGDFKPTSSSNNPNQSVIKSDNSDKAKKK
;
A
#
# COMPACT_ATOMS: atom_id res chain seq x y z
N ASN A 1 51.43 9.39 23.38
CA ASN A 1 51.66 9.78 24.79
C ASN A 1 51.68 11.28 24.91
N PRO A 2 51.11 11.87 25.97
CA PRO A 2 51.25 13.29 26.22
C PRO A 2 52.73 13.65 26.43
N THR A 3 53.11 14.87 26.04
CA THR A 3 54.42 15.42 26.41
C THR A 3 54.44 15.64 27.92
N LEU A 4 55.38 15.01 28.61
CA LEU A 4 55.61 15.26 30.03
C LEU A 4 56.36 16.59 30.18
N THR A 5 55.98 17.36 31.20
CA THR A 5 56.61 18.64 31.52
C THR A 5 57.00 18.64 32.99
N GLU A 6 58.21 19.11 33.26
CA GLU A 6 58.80 19.10 34.59
C GLU A 6 59.10 20.54 35.05
N THR A 7 58.87 20.80 36.33
CA THR A 7 59.22 22.07 36.97
C THR A 7 60.13 21.79 38.15
N ILE A 8 61.32 22.38 38.13
CA ILE A 8 62.21 22.40 39.30
C ILE A 8 61.77 23.57 40.20
N THR A 9 61.60 23.31 41.49
CA THR A 9 61.19 24.31 42.50
C THR A 9 62.15 24.30 43.69
N GLY A 10 62.00 25.26 44.59
CA GLY A 10 62.81 25.35 45.81
C GLY A 10 64.02 26.28 45.70
N TYR A 11 64.12 27.10 44.66
CA TYR A 11 65.13 28.15 44.57
C TYR A 11 64.97 29.17 45.70
N VAL A 12 66.09 29.65 46.23
CA VAL A 12 66.17 30.66 47.28
C VAL A 12 67.01 31.85 46.81
N ASN A 13 67.06 32.94 47.59
CA ASN A 13 67.91 34.10 47.31
C ASN A 13 67.73 34.73 45.91
N ASN A 14 66.50 34.71 45.37
CA ASN A 14 66.18 35.19 44.02
C ASN A 14 66.89 34.45 42.88
N GLU A 15 67.43 33.26 43.13
CA GLU A 15 67.94 32.36 42.10
C GLU A 15 66.77 31.71 41.32
N ASP A 16 67.05 31.23 40.11
CA ASP A 16 66.08 30.55 39.24
C ASP A 16 66.75 29.39 38.48
N SER A 17 66.06 28.82 37.48
CA SER A 17 66.57 27.68 36.71
C SER A 17 67.90 27.91 36.00
N THR A 18 68.38 29.14 35.86
CA THR A 18 69.68 29.44 35.25
C THR A 18 70.88 28.93 36.06
N VAL A 19 70.70 28.64 37.36
CA VAL A 19 71.76 28.07 38.21
C VAL A 19 71.85 26.54 38.09
N VAL A 20 70.98 25.91 37.29
CA VAL A 20 70.92 24.47 37.08
C VAL A 20 71.41 24.12 35.68
N SER A 21 72.29 23.13 35.59
CA SER A 21 72.68 22.50 34.33
C SER A 21 72.05 21.11 34.19
N GLY A 22 71.66 20.76 32.96
CA GLY A 22 70.92 19.53 32.65
C GLY A 22 69.44 19.78 32.34
N THR A 23 68.67 18.70 32.17
CA THR A 23 67.22 18.77 31.88
C THR A 23 66.49 17.81 32.79
N ALA A 24 65.48 18.29 33.51
CA ALA A 24 64.60 17.44 34.31
C ALA A 24 63.76 16.57 33.36
N ARG A 25 63.55 15.30 33.73
CA ARG A 25 62.81 14.36 32.88
C ARG A 25 61.85 13.53 33.71
N GLY A 26 60.58 13.53 33.33
CA GLY A 26 59.58 12.57 33.77
C GLY A 26 59.63 11.32 32.90
N THR A 27 59.39 10.17 33.51
CA THR A 27 59.27 8.90 32.78
C THR A 27 58.01 8.17 33.20
N THR A 28 57.43 7.41 32.28
CA THR A 28 56.33 6.50 32.56
C THR A 28 56.57 5.19 31.81
N SER A 29 56.16 4.07 32.39
CA SER A 29 56.16 2.76 31.72
C SER A 29 54.95 2.57 30.80
N ALA A 30 54.00 3.51 30.79
CA ALA A 30 52.83 3.45 29.92
C ALA A 30 53.21 3.56 28.44
N THR A 31 52.65 2.65 27.63
CA THR A 31 52.81 2.56 26.18
C THR A 31 51.45 2.73 25.50
N THR A 32 51.43 2.75 24.16
CA THR A 32 50.18 2.82 23.39
C THR A 32 49.27 1.60 23.58
N THR A 33 49.79 0.49 24.12
CA THR A 33 49.05 -0.74 24.42
C THR A 33 48.77 -0.91 25.91
N THR A 34 49.14 0.05 26.75
CA THR A 34 48.76 0.02 28.16
C THR A 34 47.25 0.24 28.28
N GLY A 35 46.58 -0.67 28.97
CA GLY A 35 45.13 -0.64 29.13
C GLY A 35 44.63 0.54 29.97
N VAL A 36 43.31 0.69 30.01
CA VAL A 36 42.62 1.73 30.79
C VAL A 36 42.96 1.62 32.27
N GLY A 37 43.18 2.77 32.90
CA GLY A 37 43.58 2.85 34.31
C GLY A 37 44.49 4.04 34.59
N THR A 38 45.36 3.89 35.58
CA THR A 38 46.36 4.90 35.94
C THR A 38 47.78 4.34 35.83
N ALA A 39 48.70 5.15 35.38
CA ALA A 39 50.13 4.84 35.33
C ALA A 39 50.93 5.93 36.07
N SER A 40 52.00 5.54 36.74
CA SER A 40 52.86 6.51 37.44
C SER A 40 53.73 7.27 36.44
N ILE A 41 53.90 8.56 36.72
CA ILE A 41 54.93 9.41 36.15
C ILE A 41 55.93 9.68 37.27
N VAL A 42 57.17 9.27 37.05
CA VAL A 42 58.27 9.42 38.01
C VAL A 42 59.24 10.47 37.49
N ALA A 43 59.51 11.48 38.32
CA ALA A 43 60.54 12.47 38.04
C ALA A 43 61.92 11.85 38.23
N SER A 44 62.79 12.01 37.23
CA SER A 44 64.21 11.68 37.32
C SER A 44 65.03 12.95 37.53
N THR A 45 65.89 12.91 38.53
CA THR A 45 66.93 13.93 38.77
C THR A 45 68.24 13.60 38.07
N SER A 46 68.30 12.47 37.35
CA SER A 46 69.51 12.03 36.66
C SER A 46 69.99 13.08 35.66
N GLY A 47 71.22 13.56 35.81
CA GLY A 47 71.83 14.54 34.92
C GLY A 47 71.55 15.99 35.26
N LEU A 48 70.85 16.28 36.38
CA LEU A 48 70.77 17.62 36.95
C LEU A 48 72.00 17.89 37.82
N THR A 49 72.58 19.08 37.67
CA THR A 49 73.72 19.54 38.49
C THR A 49 73.56 21.03 38.80
N ALA A 50 73.94 21.43 40.02
CA ALA A 50 73.97 22.81 40.48
C ALA A 50 74.98 22.92 41.62
N SER A 51 75.67 24.05 41.75
CA SER A 51 76.74 24.21 42.75
C SER A 51 76.23 24.28 44.19
N ASN A 52 75.03 24.82 44.39
CA ASN A 52 74.47 25.13 45.71
C ASN A 52 73.19 24.34 46.05
N TYR A 53 72.78 23.39 45.20
CA TYR A 53 71.53 22.66 45.33
C TYR A 53 71.75 21.15 45.12
N ASP A 54 71.13 20.36 46.00
CA ASP A 54 70.93 18.93 45.78
C ASP A 54 69.55 18.68 45.15
N PHE A 55 69.46 17.74 44.22
CA PHE A 55 68.19 17.37 43.58
C PHE A 55 67.60 16.12 44.21
N THR A 56 66.41 16.26 44.77
CA THR A 56 65.58 15.12 45.18
C THR A 56 64.46 14.89 44.17
N ALA A 57 64.13 13.62 43.92
CA ALA A 57 62.98 13.31 43.07
C ALA A 57 61.72 13.84 43.76
N GLY A 58 60.98 14.71 43.05
CA GLY A 58 59.71 15.24 43.54
C GLY A 58 58.61 14.16 43.61
N ASN A 59 57.41 14.59 43.99
CA ASN A 59 56.23 13.71 44.06
C ASN A 59 55.96 13.03 42.69
N SER A 60 55.57 11.76 42.72
CA SER A 60 55.06 11.08 41.52
C SER A 60 53.76 11.71 41.06
N ALA A 61 53.63 11.90 39.75
CA ALA A 61 52.37 12.27 39.12
C ALA A 61 51.65 11.01 38.58
N SER A 62 50.39 11.17 38.18
CA SER A 62 49.58 10.09 37.61
C SER A 62 49.17 10.44 36.18
N LEU A 63 49.38 9.49 35.26
CA LEU A 63 48.81 9.48 33.92
C LEU A 63 47.51 8.67 33.96
N THR A 64 46.38 9.31 33.67
CA THR A 64 45.10 8.63 33.50
C THR A 64 44.94 8.19 32.05
N ILE A 65 44.67 6.90 31.85
CA ILE A 65 44.40 6.28 30.54
C ILE A 65 42.89 6.04 30.46
N ASN A 66 42.23 6.84 29.63
CA ASN A 66 40.78 6.75 29.41
C ASN A 66 40.45 5.67 28.38
N LYS A 67 39.19 5.21 28.40
CA LYS A 67 38.65 4.34 27.35
C LYS A 67 38.71 5.04 25.99
N ALA A 68 38.99 4.25 24.95
CA ALA A 68 38.76 4.67 23.57
C ALA A 68 37.27 4.51 23.22
N HIS A 69 36.81 5.22 22.20
CA HIS A 69 35.39 5.24 21.81
C HIS A 69 35.15 4.35 20.59
N LEU A 70 34.24 3.38 20.71
CA LEU A 70 33.70 2.65 19.58
C LEU A 70 32.35 3.25 19.15
N THR A 71 32.11 3.22 17.85
CA THR A 71 30.83 3.58 17.25
C THR A 71 30.05 2.32 16.91
N VAL A 72 28.79 2.25 17.32
CA VAL A 72 27.85 1.19 16.93
C VAL A 72 26.86 1.80 15.94
N ALA A 73 26.85 1.32 14.72
CA ALA A 73 25.96 1.80 13.66
C ALA A 73 24.99 0.71 13.24
N ALA A 74 23.68 0.99 13.24
CA ALA A 74 22.73 0.10 12.59
C ALA A 74 22.81 0.28 11.07
N ASN A 75 22.87 -0.83 10.34
CA ASN A 75 22.98 -0.83 8.90
C ASN A 75 21.62 -0.53 8.25
N ASN A 76 21.65 0.20 7.14
CA ASN A 76 20.45 0.49 6.36
C ASN A 76 19.86 -0.80 5.77
N GLN A 77 18.53 -0.83 5.65
CA GLN A 77 17.79 -1.97 5.12
C GLN A 77 16.69 -1.52 4.18
N THR A 78 16.20 -2.43 3.35
CA THR A 78 15.09 -2.18 2.43
C THR A 78 14.09 -3.33 2.46
N ARG A 79 12.80 -3.04 2.25
CA ARG A 79 11.78 -4.05 1.96
C ARG A 79 10.66 -3.49 1.09
N LEU A 80 9.79 -4.37 0.59
CA LEU A 80 8.53 -3.96 -0.03
C LEU A 80 7.45 -3.75 1.03
N TYR A 81 6.46 -2.91 0.70
CA TYR A 81 5.22 -2.78 1.46
C TYR A 81 4.52 -4.15 1.62
N GLY A 82 3.98 -4.44 2.80
CA GLY A 82 3.43 -5.76 3.15
C GLY A 82 4.46 -6.86 3.44
N GLY A 83 5.74 -6.65 3.07
CA GLY A 83 6.82 -7.58 3.42
C GLY A 83 7.17 -7.54 4.90
N ALA A 84 7.70 -8.65 5.42
CA ALA A 84 8.28 -8.71 6.75
C ALA A 84 9.52 -7.82 6.85
N ASN A 85 9.83 -7.34 8.06
CA ASN A 85 11.09 -6.64 8.28
C ASN A 85 12.27 -7.59 8.04
N PRO A 86 13.34 -7.14 7.35
CA PRO A 86 14.55 -7.92 7.19
C PRO A 86 15.26 -8.08 8.53
N THR A 87 16.20 -9.03 8.60
CA THR A 87 17.14 -9.11 9.73
C THR A 87 17.92 -7.81 9.81
N LEU A 88 17.80 -7.13 10.96
CA LEU A 88 18.56 -5.93 11.24
C LEU A 88 20.00 -6.32 11.61
N THR A 89 20.96 -5.50 11.20
CA THR A 89 22.38 -5.75 11.44
C THR A 89 23.07 -4.45 11.83
N GLU A 90 24.23 -4.58 12.47
CA GLU A 90 25.01 -3.49 13.00
C GLU A 90 26.48 -3.64 12.62
N THR A 91 27.20 -2.53 12.66
CA THR A 91 28.64 -2.48 12.46
C THR A 91 29.27 -1.74 13.63
N ILE A 92 30.34 -2.30 14.20
CA ILE A 92 31.15 -1.65 15.24
C ILE A 92 32.47 -1.18 14.62
N THR A 93 32.80 0.09 14.78
CA THR A 93 34.03 0.70 14.22
C THR A 93 34.75 1.58 15.24
N GLY A 94 36.01 1.91 14.96
CA GLY A 94 36.83 2.80 15.82
C GLY A 94 37.88 2.07 16.65
N TYR A 95 38.13 0.78 16.38
CA TYR A 95 39.22 0.04 17.00
C TYR A 95 40.56 0.72 16.72
N VAL A 96 41.42 0.75 17.74
CA VAL A 96 42.77 1.30 17.67
C VAL A 96 43.80 0.18 17.83
N ASN A 97 45.08 0.48 17.60
CA ASN A 97 46.20 -0.46 17.81
C ASN A 97 46.09 -1.81 17.08
N GLY A 98 45.34 -1.86 15.96
CA GLY A 98 45.12 -3.11 15.21
C GLY A 98 44.16 -4.09 15.87
N GLU A 99 43.45 -3.66 16.92
CA GLU A 99 42.40 -4.46 17.57
C GLU A 99 41.17 -4.59 16.67
N ASN A 100 40.29 -5.55 17.00
CA ASN A 100 39.08 -5.86 16.25
C ASN A 100 37.97 -6.34 17.19
N SER A 101 36.87 -6.87 16.64
CA SER A 101 35.71 -7.33 17.42
C SER A 101 36.01 -8.35 18.52
N SER A 102 37.15 -9.05 18.49
CA SER A 102 37.54 -9.98 19.56
C SER A 102 37.73 -9.34 20.94
N VAL A 103 37.95 -8.03 21.01
CA VAL A 103 38.07 -7.30 22.30
C VAL A 103 36.72 -6.86 22.87
N VAL A 104 35.63 -7.12 22.15
CA VAL A 104 34.26 -6.78 22.54
C VAL A 104 33.52 -8.05 22.96
N SER A 105 32.84 -7.97 24.10
CA SER A 105 31.96 -9.02 24.61
C SER A 105 30.50 -8.62 24.46
N GLY A 106 29.66 -9.61 24.12
CA GLY A 106 28.23 -9.43 23.86
C GLY A 106 27.93 -9.05 22.42
N ALA A 107 26.70 -8.61 22.17
CA ALA A 107 26.22 -8.27 20.83
C ALA A 107 25.56 -6.89 20.81
N ALA A 108 25.79 -6.16 19.72
CA ALA A 108 25.00 -4.99 19.39
C ALA A 108 23.58 -5.44 19.03
N THR A 109 22.62 -4.54 19.17
CA THR A 109 21.24 -4.81 18.73
C THR A 109 20.68 -3.59 18.00
N ALA A 110 19.75 -3.86 17.09
CA ALA A 110 19.04 -2.87 16.33
C ALA A 110 17.55 -3.20 16.35
N SER A 111 16.74 -2.16 16.31
CA SER A 111 15.29 -2.29 16.34
C SER A 111 14.61 -1.26 15.46
N THR A 112 13.40 -1.57 15.01
CA THR A 112 12.53 -0.62 14.32
C THR A 112 11.10 -0.84 14.79
N THR A 113 10.32 0.23 14.84
CA THR A 113 8.88 0.16 15.14
C THR A 113 8.04 -0.14 13.90
N ALA A 114 8.66 -0.18 12.72
CA ALA A 114 7.97 -0.51 11.48
C ALA A 114 7.37 -1.92 11.53
N THR A 115 6.17 -2.08 10.97
CA THR A 115 5.50 -3.37 10.79
C THR A 115 5.23 -3.59 9.30
N SER A 116 4.79 -4.79 8.88
CA SER A 116 4.42 -5.04 7.48
C SER A 116 3.36 -4.06 6.93
N ALA A 117 2.54 -3.48 7.81
CA ALA A 117 1.53 -2.48 7.50
C ALA A 117 2.04 -1.04 7.43
N THR A 118 3.28 -0.75 7.87
CA THR A 118 3.88 0.58 7.71
C THR A 118 4.02 0.92 6.22
N GLY A 119 3.46 2.06 5.82
CA GLY A 119 3.41 2.52 4.43
C GLY A 119 4.77 2.78 3.80
N VAL A 120 4.75 3.05 2.49
CA VAL A 120 5.93 3.42 1.70
C VAL A 120 6.58 4.68 2.29
N GLY A 121 7.91 4.67 2.40
CA GLY A 121 8.66 5.75 3.01
C GLY A 121 9.94 5.27 3.70
N THR A 122 10.39 6.03 4.70
CA THR A 122 11.60 5.69 5.48
C THR A 122 11.25 5.62 6.96
N GLN A 123 11.81 4.61 7.64
CA GLN A 123 11.67 4.41 9.07
C GLN A 123 13.05 4.31 9.71
N VAL A 124 13.16 4.70 10.98
CA VAL A 124 14.42 4.62 11.72
C VAL A 124 14.69 3.17 12.15
N ILE A 125 15.96 2.76 12.02
CA ILE A 125 16.52 1.59 12.66
C ILE A 125 17.42 2.08 13.80
N THR A 126 16.98 1.90 15.03
CA THR A 126 17.68 2.39 16.23
C THR A 126 18.74 1.40 16.66
N ALA A 127 20.01 1.83 16.69
CA ALA A 127 21.11 1.05 17.24
C ALA A 127 21.11 1.08 18.78
N SER A 128 21.57 0.01 19.40
CA SER A 128 21.70 -0.13 20.85
C SER A 128 22.98 -0.87 21.22
N ASN A 129 23.63 -0.38 22.28
CA ASN A 129 24.83 -0.94 22.88
C ASN A 129 24.57 -1.66 24.22
N SER A 130 23.32 -1.88 24.62
CA SER A 130 22.97 -2.36 25.96
C SER A 130 23.58 -3.73 26.32
N GLY A 131 23.91 -4.54 25.32
CA GLY A 131 24.57 -5.83 25.48
C GLY A 131 26.09 -5.81 25.34
N LEU A 132 26.71 -4.65 25.09
CA LEU A 132 28.13 -4.54 24.75
C LEU A 132 28.98 -4.16 25.96
N SER A 133 30.14 -4.81 26.05
CA SER A 133 31.18 -4.43 27.00
C SER A 133 32.58 -4.64 26.41
N ALA A 134 33.52 -3.82 26.85
CA ALA A 134 34.93 -3.92 26.50
C ALA A 134 35.77 -3.32 27.62
N ALA A 135 36.95 -3.90 27.85
CA ALA A 135 37.87 -3.43 28.90
C ALA A 135 38.40 -2.02 28.60
N ASN A 136 38.90 -1.82 27.37
CA ASN A 136 39.57 -0.60 26.95
C ASN A 136 38.71 0.35 26.11
N TYR A 137 37.44 -0.01 25.86
CA TYR A 137 36.53 0.77 25.04
C TYR A 137 35.22 1.08 25.75
N ASP A 138 34.61 2.19 25.36
CA ASP A 138 33.19 2.48 25.56
C ASP A 138 32.44 2.57 24.22
N PHE A 139 31.11 2.65 24.28
CA PHE A 139 30.23 2.64 23.11
C PHE A 139 29.36 3.90 23.09
N ASN A 140 29.94 5.07 23.34
CA ASN A 140 29.19 6.31 23.52
C ASN A 140 28.60 6.88 22.22
N ASN A 141 29.03 6.39 21.06
CA ASN A 141 28.52 6.83 19.77
C ASN A 141 27.60 5.77 19.16
N LEU A 142 26.30 6.08 19.10
CA LEU A 142 25.28 5.26 18.44
C LEU A 142 24.80 5.98 17.18
N VAL A 143 24.85 5.27 16.06
CA VAL A 143 24.39 5.77 14.77
C VAL A 143 23.20 4.94 14.31
N ASN A 144 22.07 5.60 14.09
CA ASN A 144 20.87 4.94 13.58
C ASN A 144 20.99 4.65 12.09
N GLY A 145 20.39 3.54 11.67
CA GLY A 145 20.19 3.19 10.27
C GLY A 145 18.82 3.62 9.77
N THR A 146 18.57 3.38 8.50
CA THR A 146 17.30 3.66 7.81
C THR A 146 16.73 2.39 7.20
N LEU A 147 15.45 2.13 7.46
CA LEU A 147 14.64 1.14 6.75
C LEU A 147 13.85 1.85 5.65
N THR A 148 14.17 1.57 4.39
CA THR A 148 13.42 2.07 3.24
C THR A 148 12.34 1.07 2.83
N ILE A 149 11.09 1.53 2.79
CA ILE A 149 9.92 0.74 2.40
C ILE A 149 9.51 1.16 1.00
N ASN A 150 9.72 0.28 0.03
CA ASN A 150 9.38 0.50 -1.37
C ASN A 150 7.95 0.02 -1.67
N PRO A 151 7.27 0.60 -2.70
CA PRO A 151 5.94 0.16 -3.07
C PRO A 151 5.88 -1.32 -3.43
N ALA A 152 4.83 -2.02 -2.97
CA ALA A 152 4.51 -3.34 -3.49
C ALA A 152 4.04 -3.23 -4.95
N THR A 153 4.10 -4.33 -5.70
CA THR A 153 3.69 -4.32 -7.12
C THR A 153 2.31 -4.93 -7.25
N LEU A 154 1.35 -4.18 -7.80
CA LEU A 154 0.08 -4.71 -8.27
C LEU A 154 0.19 -5.12 -9.73
N THR A 155 -0.54 -6.17 -10.09
CA THR A 155 -0.62 -6.70 -11.45
C THR A 155 -1.96 -6.32 -12.06
N VAL A 156 -1.95 -5.67 -13.22
CA VAL A 156 -3.15 -5.41 -14.03
C VAL A 156 -3.21 -6.46 -15.14
N THR A 157 -4.25 -7.27 -15.15
CA THR A 157 -4.47 -8.31 -16.15
C THR A 157 -5.68 -7.98 -17.01
N ALA A 158 -5.52 -7.88 -18.33
CA ALA A 158 -6.64 -7.82 -19.24
C ALA A 158 -7.23 -9.22 -19.45
N ASN A 159 -8.54 -9.35 -19.31
CA ASN A 159 -9.21 -10.63 -19.51
C ASN A 159 -9.30 -10.97 -21.00
N ASN A 160 -9.19 -12.27 -21.30
CA ASN A 160 -9.46 -12.77 -22.64
C ASN A 160 -10.91 -12.50 -23.03
N GLN A 161 -11.13 -12.19 -24.31
CA GLN A 161 -12.45 -11.94 -24.87
C GLN A 161 -12.60 -12.67 -26.21
N ALA A 162 -13.83 -12.77 -26.69
CA ALA A 162 -14.11 -13.32 -28.01
C ALA A 162 -15.17 -12.52 -28.76
N ARG A 163 -15.09 -12.52 -30.10
CA ARG A 163 -16.13 -12.02 -31.00
C ARG A 163 -16.14 -12.79 -32.31
N PHE A 164 -17.19 -12.63 -33.10
CA PHE A 164 -17.20 -13.11 -34.48
C PHE A 164 -16.57 -12.08 -35.44
N TYR A 165 -16.05 -12.55 -36.56
CA TYR A 165 -15.58 -11.71 -37.65
C TYR A 165 -16.69 -10.74 -38.10
N GLY A 166 -16.34 -9.47 -38.33
CA GLY A 166 -17.29 -8.41 -38.66
C GLY A 166 -18.02 -7.80 -37.46
N SER A 167 -18.06 -8.45 -36.29
CA SER A 167 -18.62 -7.85 -35.07
C SER A 167 -17.71 -6.77 -34.49
N ALA A 168 -18.30 -5.81 -33.78
CA ALA A 168 -17.55 -4.85 -32.97
C ALA A 168 -16.77 -5.54 -31.85
N ASN A 169 -15.72 -4.87 -31.33
CA ASN A 169 -15.02 -5.37 -30.15
C ASN A 169 -15.94 -5.34 -28.93
N PRO A 170 -15.88 -6.38 -28.07
CA PRO A 170 -16.58 -6.34 -26.78
C PRO A 170 -15.92 -5.29 -25.87
N THR A 171 -16.63 -4.93 -24.79
CA THR A 171 -16.01 -4.18 -23.71
C THR A 171 -14.92 -5.04 -23.06
N PHE A 172 -13.69 -4.54 -23.03
CA PHE A 172 -12.60 -5.21 -22.31
C PHE A 172 -12.76 -5.05 -20.81
N THR A 173 -12.30 -6.04 -20.06
CA THR A 173 -12.36 -6.06 -18.60
C THR A 173 -11.01 -6.46 -18.04
N GLU A 174 -10.71 -5.96 -16.86
CA GLU A 174 -9.40 -6.09 -16.23
C GLU A 174 -9.55 -6.56 -14.78
N ILE A 175 -8.50 -7.20 -14.28
CA ILE A 175 -8.37 -7.62 -12.89
C ILE A 175 -7.09 -7.00 -12.33
N ILE A 176 -7.20 -6.34 -11.18
CA ILE A 176 -6.05 -5.89 -10.39
C ILE A 176 -5.84 -6.90 -9.25
N SER A 177 -4.62 -7.41 -9.12
CA SER A 177 -4.25 -8.39 -8.09
C SER A 177 -2.89 -8.09 -7.45
N GLY A 178 -2.57 -8.78 -6.35
CA GLY A 178 -1.32 -8.60 -5.61
C GLY A 178 -1.41 -7.71 -4.37
N PHE A 179 -2.63 -7.39 -3.92
CA PHE A 179 -2.83 -6.64 -2.67
C PHE A 179 -2.27 -7.41 -1.47
N VAL A 180 -1.66 -6.67 -0.54
CA VAL A 180 -1.10 -7.17 0.71
C VAL A 180 -1.89 -6.62 1.90
N ASN A 181 -1.63 -7.11 3.11
CA ASN A 181 -2.26 -6.63 4.34
C ASN A 181 -3.80 -6.67 4.35
N GLY A 182 -4.42 -7.54 3.53
CA GLY A 182 -5.88 -7.65 3.43
C GLY A 182 -6.55 -6.52 2.64
N GLU A 183 -5.77 -5.70 1.94
CA GLU A 183 -6.28 -4.62 1.10
C GLU A 183 -6.94 -5.14 -0.20
N ASN A 184 -7.67 -4.26 -0.88
CA ASN A 184 -8.36 -4.56 -2.14
C ASN A 184 -8.39 -3.30 -3.03
N SER A 185 -9.14 -3.34 -4.13
CA SER A 185 -9.22 -2.26 -5.13
C SER A 185 -9.64 -0.89 -4.58
N SER A 186 -10.21 -0.79 -3.37
CA SER A 186 -10.54 0.48 -2.74
C SER A 186 -9.33 1.39 -2.46
N VAL A 187 -8.10 0.83 -2.39
CA VAL A 187 -6.87 1.62 -2.21
C VAL A 187 -6.30 2.16 -3.53
N VAL A 188 -6.91 1.82 -4.66
CA VAL A 188 -6.48 2.24 -5.99
C VAL A 188 -7.35 3.40 -6.47
N SER A 189 -6.69 4.46 -6.96
CA SER A 189 -7.33 5.57 -7.66
C SER A 189 -7.15 5.40 -9.18
N GLY A 190 -8.18 5.77 -9.94
CA GLY A 190 -8.24 5.61 -11.39
C GLY A 190 -9.00 4.36 -11.83
N THR A 191 -8.99 4.09 -13.13
CA THR A 191 -9.66 2.93 -13.73
C THR A 191 -8.66 2.20 -14.60
N ALA A 192 -8.53 0.89 -14.41
CA ALA A 192 -7.71 0.06 -15.29
C ALA A 192 -8.33 0.09 -16.69
N THR A 193 -7.48 0.09 -17.71
CA THR A 193 -7.96 0.08 -19.10
C THR A 193 -7.19 -0.97 -19.88
N ALA A 194 -7.83 -1.49 -20.91
CA ALA A 194 -7.24 -2.37 -21.88
C ALA A 194 -7.74 -2.02 -23.27
N TYR A 195 -6.92 -2.29 -24.28
CA TYR A 195 -7.21 -1.94 -25.66
C TYR A 195 -6.64 -2.97 -26.62
N THR A 196 -7.13 -2.96 -27.85
CA THR A 196 -6.58 -3.77 -28.94
C THR A 196 -6.49 -2.92 -30.19
N THR A 197 -5.54 -3.25 -31.06
CA THR A 197 -5.46 -2.68 -32.42
C THR A 197 -6.38 -3.41 -33.40
N ALA A 198 -6.95 -4.56 -33.02
CA ALA A 198 -7.90 -5.29 -33.85
C ALA A 198 -9.19 -4.49 -34.06
N THR A 199 -9.68 -4.44 -35.30
CA THR A 199 -10.92 -3.79 -35.70
C THR A 199 -11.91 -4.84 -36.20
N SER A 200 -13.16 -4.45 -36.50
CA SER A 200 -14.17 -5.37 -37.03
C SER A 200 -13.73 -6.12 -38.30
N THR A 201 -12.77 -5.58 -39.05
CA THR A 201 -12.20 -6.17 -40.28
C THR A 201 -10.97 -7.05 -40.05
N THR A 202 -10.44 -7.13 -38.83
CA THR A 202 -9.38 -8.08 -38.49
C THR A 202 -9.89 -9.51 -38.69
N GLY A 203 -9.14 -10.32 -39.44
CA GLY A 203 -9.51 -11.69 -39.80
C GLY A 203 -9.64 -12.65 -38.61
N VAL A 204 -10.19 -13.82 -38.90
CA VAL A 204 -10.32 -14.93 -37.94
C VAL A 204 -8.94 -15.31 -37.38
N GLY A 205 -8.87 -15.56 -36.07
CA GLY A 205 -7.62 -15.85 -35.36
C GLY A 205 -7.59 -15.21 -33.97
N THR A 206 -6.40 -14.81 -33.54
CA THR A 206 -6.18 -14.16 -32.24
C THR A 206 -5.53 -12.80 -32.41
N ALA A 207 -5.94 -11.84 -31.58
CA ALA A 207 -5.27 -10.54 -31.42
C ALA A 207 -4.98 -10.29 -29.93
N THR A 208 -4.02 -9.42 -29.64
CA THR A 208 -3.68 -9.04 -28.26
C THR A 208 -4.66 -8.03 -27.71
N ILE A 209 -5.06 -8.19 -26.45
CA ILE A 209 -5.71 -7.18 -25.63
C ILE A 209 -4.64 -6.65 -24.67
N THR A 210 -4.10 -5.47 -24.97
CA THR A 210 -3.01 -4.87 -24.19
C THR A 210 -3.56 -4.23 -22.92
N ALA A 211 -3.07 -4.66 -21.77
CA ALA A 211 -3.40 -4.04 -20.49
C ALA A 211 -2.66 -2.70 -20.35
N SER A 212 -3.28 -1.75 -19.65
CA SER A 212 -2.73 -0.42 -19.41
C SER A 212 -2.93 -0.02 -17.95
N ASN A 213 -1.86 0.49 -17.35
CA ASN A 213 -1.87 1.14 -16.03
C ASN A 213 -2.02 2.67 -16.12
N SER A 214 -2.25 3.23 -17.32
CA SER A 214 -2.37 4.67 -17.49
C SER A 214 -3.50 5.22 -16.63
N GLY A 215 -3.18 6.15 -15.74
CA GLY A 215 -4.14 6.77 -14.82
C GLY A 215 -4.36 6.01 -13.51
N LEU A 216 -3.69 4.88 -13.29
CA LEU A 216 -3.71 4.18 -12.00
C LEU A 216 -2.70 4.78 -11.03
N SER A 217 -3.11 4.96 -9.77
CA SER A 217 -2.22 5.34 -8.68
C SER A 217 -2.68 4.73 -7.36
N ALA A 218 -1.73 4.47 -6.47
CA ALA A 218 -1.97 3.96 -5.14
C ALA A 218 -0.78 4.34 -4.24
N THR A 219 -1.05 4.77 -3.00
CA THR A 219 0.00 5.29 -2.09
C THR A 219 1.12 4.27 -1.83
N ASN A 220 0.76 3.00 -1.63
CA ASN A 220 1.70 1.96 -1.23
C ASN A 220 2.06 0.96 -2.35
N TYR A 221 1.58 1.21 -3.58
CA TYR A 221 1.73 0.27 -4.69
C TYR A 221 2.19 0.96 -5.97
N ASN A 222 2.93 0.21 -6.79
CA ASN A 222 3.16 0.53 -8.18
C ASN A 222 2.41 -0.47 -9.08
N PHE A 223 2.25 -0.14 -10.36
CA PHE A 223 1.55 -0.97 -11.36
C PHE A 223 2.50 -1.43 -12.47
N ASN A 224 3.74 -1.76 -12.11
CA ASN A 224 4.79 -2.08 -13.09
C ASN A 224 4.62 -3.47 -13.73
N ASN A 225 3.64 -4.27 -13.29
CA ASN A 225 3.34 -5.57 -13.87
C ASN A 225 2.02 -5.52 -14.65
N LEU A 226 2.11 -5.70 -15.97
CA LEU A 226 0.98 -5.72 -16.89
C LEU A 226 0.91 -7.09 -17.57
N VAL A 227 -0.28 -7.69 -17.61
CA VAL A 227 -0.52 -8.97 -18.27
C VAL A 227 -1.59 -8.75 -19.34
N ASP A 228 -1.20 -8.94 -20.58
CA ASP A 228 -2.09 -8.82 -21.74
C ASP A 228 -3.05 -10.00 -21.83
N GLY A 229 -4.25 -9.73 -22.34
CA GLY A 229 -5.25 -10.72 -22.69
C GLY A 229 -5.22 -11.08 -24.17
N ILE A 230 -6.09 -12.01 -24.56
CA ILE A 230 -6.25 -12.50 -25.92
C ILE A 230 -7.69 -12.23 -26.38
N LEU A 231 -7.83 -11.56 -27.52
CA LEU A 231 -9.07 -11.46 -28.27
C LEU A 231 -9.14 -12.59 -29.30
N THR A 232 -10.07 -13.52 -29.12
CA THR A 232 -10.35 -14.59 -30.10
C THR A 232 -11.40 -14.11 -31.11
N ILE A 233 -11.06 -14.14 -32.39
CA ILE A 233 -11.94 -13.75 -33.50
C ILE A 233 -12.40 -15.02 -34.20
N ASN A 234 -13.65 -15.41 -33.96
CA ASN A 234 -14.27 -16.61 -34.52
C ASN A 234 -14.82 -16.36 -35.93
N ALA A 235 -14.81 -17.38 -36.78
CA ALA A 235 -15.52 -17.33 -38.05
C ALA A 235 -17.03 -17.22 -37.81
N VAL A 236 -17.74 -16.46 -38.66
CA VAL A 236 -19.20 -16.41 -38.62
C VAL A 236 -19.75 -17.81 -38.93
N PRO A 237 -20.66 -18.38 -38.12
CA PRO A 237 -21.26 -19.68 -38.42
C PRO A 237 -21.94 -19.63 -39.80
N SER A 238 -21.66 -20.61 -40.64
CA SER A 238 -22.32 -20.71 -41.94
C SER A 238 -23.79 -21.07 -41.74
N ALA A 239 -24.70 -20.36 -42.44
CA ALA A 239 -26.15 -20.54 -42.32
C ALA A 239 -26.68 -21.95 -42.70
N SER A 240 -25.83 -22.90 -43.11
CA SER A 240 -26.25 -24.23 -43.53
C SER A 240 -26.61 -25.18 -42.38
N GLU A 241 -26.22 -24.90 -41.12
CA GLU A 241 -26.58 -25.77 -39.99
C GLU A 241 -27.99 -25.51 -39.43
N SER A 242 -28.60 -24.33 -39.64
CA SER A 242 -29.97 -24.08 -39.16
C SER A 242 -31.05 -24.60 -40.13
N VAL A 243 -30.73 -24.81 -41.41
CA VAL A 243 -31.69 -25.28 -42.42
C VAL A 243 -31.74 -26.82 -42.47
N ALA A 244 -30.63 -27.50 -42.16
CA ALA A 244 -30.57 -28.97 -42.16
C ALA A 244 -31.48 -29.61 -41.09
N ALA A 245 -31.60 -29.00 -39.91
CA ALA A 245 -32.51 -29.49 -38.87
C ALA A 245 -34.01 -29.29 -39.24
N GLN A 246 -34.32 -28.27 -40.04
CA GLN A 246 -35.70 -27.94 -40.40
C GLN A 246 -36.21 -28.69 -41.64
N LEU A 247 -35.30 -29.15 -42.52
CA LEU A 247 -35.68 -29.92 -43.71
C LEU A 247 -35.89 -31.42 -43.43
N VAL A 248 -35.28 -31.98 -42.38
CA VAL A 248 -35.45 -33.42 -42.04
C VAL A 248 -36.79 -33.69 -41.33
N ALA A 249 -37.41 -32.67 -40.71
CA ALA A 249 -38.70 -32.82 -40.04
C ALA A 249 -39.92 -32.82 -40.98
N SER A 250 -39.77 -32.47 -42.27
CA SER A 250 -40.89 -32.30 -43.21
C SER A 250 -41.08 -33.42 -44.23
N VAL A 251 -40.28 -34.49 -44.21
CA VAL A 251 -40.41 -35.61 -45.16
C VAL A 251 -40.51 -36.97 -44.44
N SER A 252 -41.53 -37.13 -43.59
CA SER A 252 -42.03 -38.47 -43.24
C SER A 252 -43.50 -38.41 -42.83
N ALA A 253 -44.39 -38.32 -43.82
CA ALA A 253 -45.80 -38.67 -43.64
C ALA A 253 -46.13 -39.87 -44.55
N PRO A 254 -46.58 -41.03 -44.01
CA PRO A 254 -47.10 -42.14 -44.81
C PRO A 254 -48.56 -41.85 -45.27
N PRO A 255 -49.06 -42.52 -46.33
CA PRO A 255 -50.34 -42.17 -46.93
C PRO A 255 -51.54 -42.68 -46.12
N ALA A 256 -52.66 -41.99 -46.33
CA ALA A 256 -53.92 -42.03 -45.60
C ALA A 256 -54.61 -43.41 -45.48
N SER A 257 -55.36 -43.58 -44.39
CA SER A 257 -56.53 -44.48 -44.32
C SER A 257 -57.74 -43.74 -43.74
N VAL A 258 -58.85 -43.84 -44.47
CA VAL A 258 -60.18 -43.27 -44.19
C VAL A 258 -60.86 -44.03 -43.04
N ALA A 259 -61.41 -43.32 -42.06
CA ALA A 259 -62.52 -43.79 -41.21
C ALA A 259 -63.35 -42.61 -40.66
N THR A 260 -64.65 -42.83 -40.60
CA THR A 260 -65.75 -41.86 -40.46
C THR A 260 -66.29 -41.69 -39.03
N GLN A 261 -66.74 -40.46 -38.71
CA GLN A 261 -67.71 -40.03 -37.66
C GLN A 261 -67.28 -40.22 -36.19
N SER A 262 -67.58 -39.35 -35.20
CA SER A 262 -68.73 -38.49 -34.99
C SER A 262 -68.42 -37.35 -34.00
N THR A 263 -69.29 -36.35 -33.97
CA THR A 263 -69.21 -35.05 -33.27
C THR A 263 -69.45 -35.12 -31.75
N THR A 264 -68.61 -34.47 -30.93
CA THR A 264 -69.07 -33.71 -29.73
C THR A 264 -68.04 -32.65 -29.33
N SER A 265 -68.55 -31.50 -28.89
CA SER A 265 -67.90 -30.24 -28.52
C SER A 265 -66.67 -30.32 -27.59
N MET A 266 -65.62 -29.55 -27.88
CA MET A 266 -64.96 -28.62 -26.94
C MET A 266 -64.25 -27.48 -27.70
N GLN A 267 -64.31 -26.30 -27.08
CA GLN A 267 -63.88 -24.94 -27.43
C GLN A 267 -62.41 -24.78 -27.91
N PRO A 268 -62.06 -23.70 -28.66
CA PRO A 268 -60.75 -23.54 -29.30
C PRO A 268 -59.63 -23.25 -28.29
N ALA A 269 -58.53 -23.99 -28.37
CA ALA A 269 -57.28 -23.59 -27.72
C ALA A 269 -56.63 -22.47 -28.55
N ALA A 270 -56.64 -21.27 -27.99
CA ALA A 270 -55.92 -20.12 -28.52
C ALA A 270 -54.41 -20.39 -28.50
N LEU A 271 -53.77 -20.36 -29.68
CA LEU A 271 -52.33 -20.17 -29.81
C LEU A 271 -51.98 -18.76 -29.32
N LYS A 272 -51.43 -18.67 -28.10
CA LYS A 272 -50.93 -17.42 -27.53
C LYS A 272 -49.58 -17.09 -28.17
N VAL A 273 -49.60 -16.35 -29.28
CA VAL A 273 -48.40 -15.71 -29.83
C VAL A 273 -48.17 -14.42 -29.03
N SER A 274 -47.21 -14.45 -28.11
CA SER A 274 -46.80 -13.28 -27.35
C SER A 274 -45.91 -12.39 -28.23
N TYR A 275 -46.48 -11.35 -28.83
CA TYR A 275 -45.69 -10.24 -29.36
C TYR A 275 -45.34 -9.32 -28.18
N LEU A 276 -44.06 -9.22 -27.83
CA LEU A 276 -43.56 -8.10 -27.04
C LEU A 276 -43.58 -6.87 -27.94
N SER A 277 -44.56 -5.99 -27.74
CA SER A 277 -44.55 -4.64 -28.30
C SER A 277 -43.57 -3.79 -27.49
N SER A 278 -42.39 -3.50 -28.03
CA SER A 278 -41.58 -2.39 -27.57
C SER A 278 -42.12 -1.11 -28.20
N ALA A 279 -42.84 -0.31 -27.41
CA ALA A 279 -43.05 1.10 -27.69
C ALA A 279 -42.39 1.88 -26.54
N ASP A 280 -41.21 2.45 -26.80
CA ASP A 280 -40.98 3.89 -26.66
C ASP A 280 -39.64 4.26 -27.33
N ALA A 281 -39.71 5.03 -28.41
CA ALA A 281 -38.64 5.89 -28.87
C ALA A 281 -39.29 7.05 -29.62
N SER A 282 -39.30 8.20 -28.98
CA SER A 282 -39.75 9.48 -29.49
C SER A 282 -38.87 9.99 -30.65
N GLN A 283 -39.51 10.77 -31.52
CA GLN A 283 -39.10 11.23 -32.84
C GLN A 283 -37.74 11.96 -32.93
N SER A 284 -37.06 11.81 -34.09
CA SER A 284 -36.68 12.96 -34.94
C SER A 284 -36.09 12.51 -36.28
N GLY A 285 -36.72 12.94 -37.39
CA GLY A 285 -35.99 13.58 -38.50
C GLY A 285 -35.40 12.73 -39.64
N THR A 286 -36.03 12.91 -40.80
CA THR A 286 -35.48 12.91 -42.18
C THR A 286 -35.37 11.61 -42.99
N ALA A 287 -35.87 11.73 -44.22
CA ALA A 287 -36.21 10.71 -45.20
C ALA A 287 -35.01 10.22 -46.03
N SER A 288 -35.10 8.99 -46.57
CA SER A 288 -34.90 8.73 -48.01
C SER A 288 -35.22 7.27 -48.39
N SER A 289 -35.98 7.15 -49.50
CA SER A 289 -35.96 6.12 -50.55
C SER A 289 -36.22 4.64 -50.21
N GLY A 290 -37.46 4.23 -50.46
CA GLY A 290 -37.79 3.26 -51.52
C GLY A 290 -37.68 1.77 -51.18
N LEU A 291 -38.83 1.09 -51.11
CA LEU A 291 -39.19 -0.07 -51.95
C LEU A 291 -40.63 -0.51 -51.62
N ASN A 292 -41.38 -0.78 -52.67
CA ASN A 292 -42.82 -0.96 -52.72
C ASN A 292 -43.17 -2.45 -52.55
N ILE A 293 -44.10 -2.81 -51.66
CA ILE A 293 -44.86 -4.07 -51.79
C ILE A 293 -46.34 -3.70 -51.81
N ILE A 294 -46.94 -3.91 -52.98
CA ILE A 294 -48.36 -3.88 -53.27
C ILE A 294 -48.92 -5.23 -52.82
N ASP A 295 -49.96 -5.28 -51.97
CA ASP A 295 -51.17 -6.04 -52.33
C ASP A 295 -52.39 -5.79 -51.42
N ALA A 296 -53.53 -5.73 -52.10
CA ALA A 296 -54.92 -6.06 -51.76
C ALA A 296 -55.53 -5.60 -50.42
N GLY A 297 -56.49 -4.68 -50.56
CA GLY A 297 -57.37 -4.26 -49.49
C GLY A 297 -58.41 -5.31 -49.07
N VAL A 298 -58.81 -5.20 -47.80
CA VAL A 298 -60.16 -5.53 -47.35
C VAL A 298 -60.63 -4.36 -46.49
N LYS A 299 -61.64 -3.65 -47.00
CA LYS A 299 -62.42 -2.65 -46.28
C LYS A 299 -63.71 -3.33 -45.82
N LEU A 300 -64.17 -3.07 -44.59
CA LEU A 300 -65.57 -3.09 -44.08
C LEU A 300 -65.55 -2.96 -42.52
N PRO A 301 -66.60 -2.45 -41.85
CA PRO A 301 -67.13 -1.09 -41.89
C PRO A 301 -67.25 -0.43 -40.49
N SER A 302 -67.52 0.87 -40.49
CA SER A 302 -67.95 1.67 -39.34
C SER A 302 -69.47 1.68 -39.18
N SER A 303 -70.01 1.37 -37.99
CA SER A 303 -71.14 2.06 -37.33
C SER A 303 -71.59 1.28 -36.09
N GLY A 304 -72.00 2.01 -35.05
CA GLY A 304 -72.17 1.51 -33.68
C GLY A 304 -73.43 0.70 -33.40
N ASN A 305 -73.56 0.27 -32.14
CA ASN A 305 -74.76 0.52 -31.36
C ASN A 305 -74.52 0.28 -29.86
N ASN A 306 -75.17 1.14 -29.10
CA ASN A 306 -75.21 1.29 -27.66
C ASN A 306 -76.10 0.21 -27.04
N ALA A 307 -75.72 -0.37 -25.90
CA ALA A 307 -76.63 -1.05 -24.99
C ALA A 307 -76.17 -0.84 -23.54
N THR A 308 -76.98 -0.11 -22.79
CA THR A 308 -76.83 0.26 -21.38
C THR A 308 -77.76 -0.60 -20.52
N ILE A 309 -77.28 -1.17 -19.40
CA ILE A 309 -78.02 -1.40 -18.13
C ILE A 309 -76.95 -1.40 -17.01
N ASP A 310 -76.73 -0.30 -16.29
CA ASP A 310 -77.32 0.08 -14.98
C ASP A 310 -77.16 -0.94 -13.85
N SER A 311 -76.31 -0.59 -12.88
CA SER A 311 -76.49 -0.95 -11.47
C SER A 311 -75.99 0.19 -10.58
N GLY A 312 -76.86 1.17 -10.33
CA GLY A 312 -77.23 1.50 -8.95
C GLY A 312 -76.23 2.24 -8.05
N VAL A 313 -76.39 3.58 -8.02
CA VAL A 313 -76.58 4.40 -6.80
C VAL A 313 -75.36 4.76 -5.90
N LYS A 314 -74.96 6.03 -6.10
CA LYS A 314 -74.69 7.15 -5.17
C LYS A 314 -73.38 7.28 -4.38
N LEU A 315 -72.65 8.33 -4.82
CA LEU A 315 -71.72 9.21 -4.10
C LEU A 315 -72.41 10.03 -2.99
N ASN A 316 -71.67 10.40 -1.93
CA ASN A 316 -71.32 11.80 -1.59
C ASN A 316 -70.30 11.87 -0.42
N SER A 317 -69.18 12.56 -0.63
CA SER A 317 -68.83 13.93 -0.17
C SER A 317 -68.19 13.95 1.23
N SER A 318 -66.99 14.49 1.41
CA SER A 318 -66.67 15.93 1.38
C SER A 318 -65.13 16.05 1.40
N GLY A 319 -64.47 16.80 0.51
CA GLY A 319 -64.32 18.27 0.53
C GLY A 319 -63.13 18.64 1.44
N ASN A 320 -62.21 19.55 1.15
CA ASN A 320 -61.92 20.47 0.06
C ASN A 320 -60.48 20.99 0.33
N GLU A 321 -59.66 21.20 -0.72
CA GLU A 321 -58.77 22.36 -1.01
C GLU A 321 -58.12 23.19 0.13
N SER A 322 -56.98 23.87 0.01
CA SER A 322 -55.95 24.18 -1.01
C SER A 322 -54.89 25.08 -0.34
N ASN A 323 -53.70 25.23 -0.96
CA ASN A 323 -52.64 26.24 -0.75
C ASN A 323 -51.93 26.27 0.63
N GLY A 324 -50.61 26.38 0.76
CA GLY A 324 -49.59 27.02 -0.06
C GLY A 324 -48.91 28.11 0.78
N GLY A 325 -47.58 28.07 1.00
CA GLY A 325 -46.82 29.20 1.53
C GLY A 325 -45.71 28.88 2.53
N ASP A 326 -44.47 29.11 2.08
CA ASP A 326 -43.22 29.24 2.86
C ASP A 326 -43.31 30.24 4.03
N PHE A 327 -42.67 29.92 5.16
CA PHE A 327 -41.69 30.79 5.86
C PHE A 327 -41.13 30.08 7.12
N LYS A 328 -39.79 29.97 7.23
CA LYS A 328 -39.02 29.85 8.49
C LYS A 328 -38.55 31.28 8.86
N PRO A 329 -37.91 31.58 10.02
CA PRO A 329 -37.70 30.86 11.28
C PRO A 329 -37.95 31.73 12.54
N THR A 330 -37.98 31.15 13.75
CA THR A 330 -37.46 31.81 14.97
C THR A 330 -37.09 30.82 16.08
N SER A 331 -36.05 31.22 16.81
CA SER A 331 -35.41 30.63 17.98
C SER A 331 -36.15 30.87 19.30
N SER A 332 -36.06 29.95 20.26
CA SER A 332 -36.18 30.17 21.72
C SER A 332 -35.90 28.82 22.43
N SER A 333 -34.78 28.63 23.12
CA SER A 333 -34.57 28.91 24.56
C SER A 333 -35.56 28.19 25.51
N ASN A 334 -35.14 27.06 26.11
CA ASN A 334 -35.15 26.88 27.58
C ASN A 334 -34.56 25.52 28.03
N ASN A 335 -33.56 25.62 28.91
CA ASN A 335 -33.10 24.67 29.95
C ASN A 335 -34.17 24.64 31.10
N PRO A 336 -34.13 23.85 32.22
CA PRO A 336 -33.04 22.99 32.72
C PRO A 336 -33.39 21.69 33.49
N ASN A 337 -32.32 20.97 33.85
CA ASN A 337 -32.10 20.14 35.05
C ASN A 337 -32.86 18.80 35.21
N GLN A 338 -32.09 17.70 35.34
CA GLN A 338 -31.96 16.97 36.61
C GLN A 338 -30.69 16.11 36.65
N SER A 339 -30.00 16.24 37.78
CA SER A 339 -28.83 15.51 38.31
C SER A 339 -29.20 14.09 38.75
N VAL A 340 -28.29 13.10 38.67
CA VAL A 340 -27.88 12.21 39.79
C VAL A 340 -26.55 11.47 39.47
N ILE A 341 -25.49 11.92 40.15
CA ILE A 341 -24.39 11.25 40.90
C ILE A 341 -24.18 9.71 40.81
N LYS A 342 -22.90 9.29 40.62
CA LYS A 342 -22.03 8.41 41.50
C LYS A 342 -20.96 7.70 40.65
N SER A 343 -19.67 8.10 40.73
CA SER A 343 -18.62 7.79 41.73
C SER A 343 -18.01 6.40 41.55
N ASP A 344 -16.73 6.36 41.15
CA ASP A 344 -15.74 5.29 41.34
C ASP A 344 -14.45 5.73 40.59
N ASN A 345 -13.20 5.49 40.98
CA ASN A 345 -12.57 4.91 42.17
C ASN A 345 -11.07 5.26 41.99
N SER A 346 -10.37 5.82 42.98
CA SER A 346 -8.92 6.09 42.87
C SER A 346 -8.17 5.33 43.95
N ASP A 347 -7.64 4.17 43.57
CA ASP A 347 -6.69 3.40 44.35
C ASP A 347 -5.29 4.03 44.27
N LYS A 348 -4.77 4.44 45.42
CA LYS A 348 -3.35 4.78 45.61
C LYS A 348 -2.86 4.12 46.89
N ALA A 349 -2.11 3.02 46.74
CA ALA A 349 -1.36 2.39 47.81
C ALA A 349 -0.06 1.75 47.29
N LYS A 350 1.09 2.25 47.78
CA LYS A 350 2.34 1.54 48.16
C LYS A 350 3.39 2.62 48.49
N LYS A 351 3.69 2.91 49.77
CA LYS A 351 4.52 2.22 50.78
C LYS A 351 6.04 2.23 50.51
N LYS A 352 6.73 2.86 51.49
CA LYS A 352 8.07 2.63 52.06
C LYS A 352 9.29 2.76 51.15
#